data_AF-A0A8T4AJU6-F1
#
_entry.id   AF-A0A8T4AJU6-F1
#
_cell.length_a   1.000
_cell.length_b   1.000
_cell.length_c   1.000
_cell.angle_alpha   90.00
_cell.angle_beta   90.00
_cell.angle_gamma   90.00
#
_symmetry.space_group_name_H-M   'P 1'
#
loop_
_entity.id
_entity.type
_entity.pdbx_description
1 polymer ?
#
loop_
_entity_poly.entity_id
_entity_poly.type
_entity_poly.pdbx_seq_one_letter_code
_entity_poly.pdbx_strand_id
1 'polypeptide(L)' 'MMKRIYITIIIASTLMISACTEEARNKIGRTADNFLGEDLKVSYIDGGKVVKTWTVEDGKITSGKDDQGNSIGYYYFWSV' A
#
# COMPACT_ATOMS: atom_id res chain seq x y z
N MET A 1 37.16 -22.58 -5.32
CA MET A 1 36.28 -22.83 -4.16
C MET A 1 35.28 -21.71 -3.94
N MET A 2 35.71 -20.46 -3.79
CA MET A 2 34.88 -19.26 -3.61
C MET A 2 33.74 -19.10 -4.64
N LYS A 3 34.02 -19.32 -5.94
CA LYS A 3 33.01 -19.23 -7.02
C LYS A 3 31.82 -20.20 -6.84
N ARG A 4 32.05 -21.40 -6.28
CA ARG A 4 30.98 -22.37 -5.99
C ARG A 4 30.10 -21.89 -4.83
N ILE A 5 30.71 -21.29 -3.81
CA ILE A 5 29.99 -20.72 -2.65
C ILE A 5 29.07 -19.59 -3.09
N TYR A 6 29.56 -18.65 -3.93
CA TYR A 6 28.72 -17.57 -4.45
C TYR A 6 27.54 -18.09 -5.27
N ILE A 7 27.76 -19.11 -6.11
CA ILE A 7 26.68 -19.73 -6.88
C ILE A 7 25.64 -20.38 -5.96
N THR A 8 26.08 -21.11 -4.92
CA THR A 8 25.16 -21.71 -3.93
C THR A 8 24.35 -20.64 -3.18
N ILE A 9 24.98 -19.54 -2.77
CA ILE A 9 24.30 -18.43 -2.09
C ILE A 9 23.26 -17.78 -3.00
N ILE A 10 23.60 -17.54 -4.27
CA ILE A 10 22.67 -16.95 -5.24
C ILE A 10 21.47 -17.87 -5.45
N ILE A 11 21.70 -19.18 -5.67
CA ILE A 11 20.61 -20.15 -5.88
C ILE A 11 19.70 -20.24 -4.66
N ALA A 12 20.28 -20.31 -3.45
CA ALA A 12 19.51 -20.34 -2.22
C ALA A 12 18.66 -19.07 -2.03
N SER A 13 19.22 -17.90 -2.34
CA SER A 13 18.52 -16.61 -2.24
C SER A 13 17.35 -16.53 -3.22
N THR A 14 17.54 -16.97 -4.46
CA THR A 14 16.47 -16.98 -5.48
C THR A 14 15.32 -17.92 -5.09
N LEU A 15 15.64 -19.10 -4.55
CA LEU A 15 14.62 -20.06 -4.09
C LEU A 15 13.80 -19.49 -2.92
N MET A 16 14.45 -18.81 -1.96
CA MET A 16 13.76 -18.17 -0.85
C MET A 16 12.83 -17.03 -1.28
N ILE A 17 13.22 -16.24 -2.30
CA ILE A 17 12.38 -15.15 -2.83
C ILE A 17 11.18 -15.72 -3.61
N SER A 18 11.34 -16.84 -4.33
CA SER A 18 10.25 -17.49 -5.06
C SER A 18 9.19 -18.17 -4.19
N ALA A 19 9.51 -18.47 -2.93
CA ALA A 19 8.60 -19.12 -1.99
C ALA A 19 7.62 -18.15 -1.30
N CYS A 20 7.74 -16.84 -1.54
CA CYS A 20 6.83 -15.86 -0.96
C CYS A 20 5.49 -15.89 -1.70
N THR A 21 4.45 -16.38 -1.02
CA THR A 21 3.09 -16.42 -1.58
C THR A 21 2.57 -15.01 -1.84
N GLU A 22 1.60 -14.88 -2.75
CA GLU A 22 0.95 -13.59 -3.01
C GLU A 22 0.38 -12.99 -1.72
N GLU A 23 -0.20 -13.82 -0.87
CA GLU A 23 -0.75 -13.42 0.42
C GLU A 23 0.32 -12.91 1.40
N ALA A 24 1.49 -13.56 1.45
CA ALA A 24 2.61 -13.12 2.28
C ALA A 24 3.16 -11.76 1.80
N ARG A 25 3.31 -11.57 0.49
CA ARG A 25 3.70 -10.27 -0.08
C ARG A 25 2.67 -9.19 0.23
N ASN A 26 1.38 -9.49 0.06
CA ASN A 26 0.30 -8.54 0.35
C ASN A 26 0.26 -8.17 1.83
N LYS A 27 0.54 -9.12 2.74
CA LYS A 27 0.66 -8.86 4.17
C LYS A 27 1.84 -7.92 4.49
N ILE A 28 3.02 -8.18 3.91
CA ILE A 28 4.18 -7.29 4.08
C ILE A 28 3.88 -5.89 3.54
N GLY A 29 3.27 -5.79 2.35
CA GLY A 29 2.86 -4.52 1.77
C GLY A 29 1.90 -3.73 2.67
N ARG A 30 0.86 -4.37 3.19
CA ARG A 30 -0.07 -3.72 4.14
C ARG A 30 0.62 -3.26 5.43
N THR A 31 1.59 -4.04 5.92
CA THR A 31 2.33 -3.72 7.14
C THR A 31 3.27 -2.54 6.92
N ALA A 32 3.97 -2.51 5.79
CA ALA A 32 4.82 -1.39 5.41
C ALA A 32 4.00 -0.11 5.22
N ASP A 33 2.84 -0.21 4.56
CA ASP A 33 1.90 0.90 4.36
C ASP A 33 1.32 1.42 5.69
N ASN A 34 0.99 0.53 6.65
CA ASN A 34 0.60 0.94 8.01
C ASN A 34 1.74 1.68 8.74
N PHE A 35 2.98 1.21 8.60
CA PHE A 35 4.10 1.75 9.36
C PHE A 35 4.64 3.07 8.79
N LEU A 36 4.59 3.21 7.46
CA LEU A 36 5.12 4.38 6.74
C LEU A 36 4.02 5.39 6.38
N GLY A 37 2.76 5.10 6.74
CA GLY A 37 1.65 6.00 6.52
C GLY A 37 1.89 7.34 7.22
N GLU A 38 1.51 8.43 6.55
CA GLU A 38 1.54 9.78 7.11
C GLU A 38 0.12 10.34 7.15
N ASP A 39 -0.06 11.41 7.94
CA ASP A 39 -1.32 12.11 8.02
C ASP A 39 -1.74 12.70 6.65
N LEU A 40 -2.98 12.46 6.26
CA LEU A 40 -3.51 12.92 4.98
C LEU A 40 -4.16 14.30 5.13
N LYS A 41 -3.74 15.27 4.31
CA LYS A 41 -4.44 16.56 4.20
C LYS A 41 -5.50 16.51 3.11
N VAL A 42 -6.76 16.53 3.52
CA VAL A 42 -7.92 16.34 2.64
C VAL A 42 -8.66 17.65 2.47
N SER A 43 -9.04 17.98 1.23
CA SER A 43 -9.83 19.19 0.92
C SER A 43 -11.11 18.86 0.17
N TYR A 44 -12.23 19.39 0.64
CA TYR A 44 -13.49 19.43 -0.09
C TYR A 44 -13.47 20.60 -1.07
N ILE A 45 -13.72 20.31 -2.34
CA ILE A 45 -13.73 21.28 -3.45
C ILE A 45 -15.15 21.37 -4.00
N ASP A 46 -15.68 22.59 -4.09
CA ASP A 46 -16.95 22.90 -4.73
C ASP A 46 -16.75 24.03 -5.74
N GLY A 47 -17.26 23.87 -6.97
CA GLY A 47 -17.09 24.84 -8.05
C GLY A 47 -15.64 25.26 -8.34
N GLY A 48 -14.67 24.35 -8.12
CA GLY A 48 -13.24 24.62 -8.29
C GLY A 48 -12.58 25.39 -7.15
N LYS A 49 -13.29 25.65 -6.04
CA LYS A 49 -12.76 26.32 -4.85
C LYS A 49 -12.67 25.37 -3.68
N VAL A 50 -11.60 25.47 -2.90
CA VAL A 50 -11.47 24.74 -1.63
C VAL A 50 -12.43 25.36 -0.62
N VAL A 51 -13.42 24.58 -0.19
CA VAL A 51 -14.42 25.01 0.79
C VAL A 51 -13.99 24.67 2.21
N LYS A 52 -13.37 23.49 2.40
CA LYS A 52 -12.91 23.02 3.71
C LYS A 52 -11.71 22.10 3.56
N THR A 53 -10.80 22.16 4.52
CA THR A 53 -9.66 21.24 4.63
C THR A 53 -9.59 20.68 6.05
N TRP A 54 -9.22 19.41 6.16
CA TRP A 54 -8.95 18.75 7.44
C TRP A 54 -7.79 17.77 7.29
N THR A 55 -7.22 17.38 8.42
CA THR A 55 -6.22 16.32 8.52
C THR A 55 -6.92 15.03 8.89
N VAL A 56 -6.58 13.94 8.21
CA VAL A 56 -6.95 12.58 8.58
C VAL A 56 -5.69 11.91 9.12
N GLU A 57 -5.64 11.75 10.44
CA GLU A 57 -4.49 11.18 11.13
C GLU A 57 -4.47 9.66 10.95
N ASP A 58 -3.29 9.13 10.58
CA ASP A 58 -3.02 7.69 10.40
C ASP A 58 -4.10 6.94 9.57
N GLY A 59 -4.72 7.65 8.63
CA GLY A 59 -5.83 7.15 7.84
C GLY A 59 -5.39 6.68 6.46
N LYS A 60 -6.05 5.65 5.95
CA LYS A 60 -5.88 5.20 4.56
C LYS A 60 -7.01 5.71 3.69
N ILE A 61 -6.69 6.11 2.46
CA ILE A 61 -7.69 6.51 1.46
C ILE A 61 -7.89 5.40 0.43
N THR A 62 -9.15 5.13 0.11
CA THR A 62 -9.49 4.30 -1.05
C THR A 62 -10.72 4.86 -1.74
N SER A 63 -10.93 4.47 -2.99
CA SER A 63 -12.11 4.83 -3.77
C SER A 63 -13.07 3.65 -3.86
N GLY A 64 -14.33 3.86 -3.49
CA GLY A 64 -15.39 2.94 -3.90
C GLY A 64 -15.54 2.98 -5.42
N LYS A 65 -15.84 1.83 -6.03
CA LYS A 65 -16.15 1.74 -7.46
C LYS A 65 -17.55 1.18 -7.68
N ASP A 66 -18.27 1.69 -8.68
CA ASP A 66 -19.52 1.07 -9.14
C ASP A 66 -19.25 -0.19 -9.98
N ASP A 67 -20.32 -0.86 -10.40
CA ASP A 67 -20.27 -2.07 -11.23
C ASP A 67 -19.59 -1.84 -12.60
N GLN A 68 -19.43 -0.59 -13.02
CA GLN A 68 -18.78 -0.18 -14.27
C GLN A 68 -17.32 0.25 -14.04
N GLY A 69 -16.83 0.21 -12.80
CA GLY A 69 -15.47 0.59 -12.42
C GLY A 69 -15.25 2.10 -12.23
N ASN A 70 -16.31 2.92 -12.29
CA ASN A 70 -16.25 4.35 -12.03
C ASN A 70 -16.09 4.61 -10.53
N SER A 71 -15.27 5.59 -10.17
CA SER A 71 -15.10 5.97 -8.76
C SER A 71 -16.36 6.66 -8.25
N ILE A 72 -17.03 6.07 -7.26
CA ILE A 72 -18.26 6.60 -6.65
C ILE A 72 -17.99 7.51 -5.44
N GLY A 73 -16.75 7.55 -4.97
CA GLY A 73 -16.32 8.42 -3.88
C GLY A 73 -15.08 7.87 -3.17
N TYR A 74 -14.49 8.71 -2.33
CA TYR A 74 -13.38 8.33 -1.46
C TYR A 74 -13.87 8.12 -0.04
N TYR A 75 -13.36 7.09 0.63
CA TYR A 75 -13.58 6.89 2.05
C TYR A 75 -12.26 6.59 2.74
N TYR A 76 -12.23 6.90 4.03
CA TYR A 76 -11.08 6.69 4.89
C TYR A 76 -11.34 5.51 5.81
N PHE A 77 -10.30 4.73 6.07
CA PHE A 77 -10.37 3.63 7.02
C PHE A 77 -9.05 3.50 7.78
N TRP A 78 -9.15 2.88 8.96
CA TRP A 78 -8.03 2.57 9.83
C TRP A 78 -7.92 1.06 9.95
N SER A 79 -6.70 0.53 9.82
CA SER A 79 -6.43 -0.87 10.13
C SER A 79 -5.86 -0.91 11.54
N VAL A 80 -6.60 -1.51 12.47
CA VAL A 80 -6.07 -1.87 13.79
C VAL A 80 -5.01 -2.96 13.63
#